data_AF-A0A1M3IG62-F1
#
_entry.id   AF-A0A1M3IG62-F1
#
_cell.length_a   1.000
_cell.length_b   1.000
_cell.length_c   1.000
_cell.angle_alpha   90.00
_cell.angle_beta   90.00
_cell.angle_gamma   90.00
#
_symmetry.space_group_name_H-M   'P 1'
#
loop_
_entity.id
_entity.type
_entity.pdbx_description
1 polymer ?
#
loop_
_entity_poly.entity_id
_entity_poly.type
_entity_poly.pdbx_seq_one_letter_code
_entity_poly.pdbx_strand_id
1 'polypeptide(L)' 'MRSEIFTKEIGAYSFIFEKLVLKSSDAVFFISNDMPGARSFFMSKIEDRWQILYHNLLSRHLLKLETELAAAIMNKGY' A
#
# COMPACT_ATOMS: atom_id res chain seq x y z
N MET A 1 6.28 7.90 -17.53
CA MET A 1 6.43 6.91 -16.44
C MET A 1 5.39 5.82 -16.68
N ARG A 2 5.78 4.54 -16.76
CA ARG A 2 4.81 3.44 -16.67
C ARG A 2 4.57 3.20 -15.18
N SER A 3 3.36 3.46 -14.68
CA SER A 3 2.99 2.99 -13.35
C SER A 3 2.70 1.50 -13.44
N GLU A 4 3.33 0.72 -12.56
CA GLU A 4 3.00 -0.69 -12.43
C GLU A 4 1.84 -0.80 -11.44
N ILE A 5 0.73 -1.36 -11.92
CA ILE A 5 -0.49 -1.52 -11.14
C ILE A 5 -0.74 -3.02 -10.95
N PHE A 6 -1.03 -3.42 -9.72
CA PHE A 6 -1.50 -4.78 -9.43
C PHE A 6 -2.59 -4.78 -8.38
N THR A 7 -3.41 -5.82 -8.40
CA THR A 7 -4.48 -6.04 -7.42
C THR A 7 -4.14 -7.23 -6.53
N LYS A 8 -4.55 -7.17 -5.27
CA LYS A 8 -4.45 -8.28 -4.32
C LYS A 8 -5.66 -8.28 -3.40
N GLU A 9 -6.25 -9.46 -3.25
CA GLU A 9 -7.28 -9.71 -2.24
C GLU A 9 -6.61 -9.93 -0.88
N ILE A 10 -7.06 -9.19 0.15
CA ILE A 10 -6.61 -9.34 1.53
C ILE A 10 -7.85 -9.36 2.42
N GLY A 11 -8.14 -10.53 3.00
CA GLY A 11 -9.39 -10.77 3.71
C GLY A 11 -10.58 -10.78 2.74
N ALA A 12 -11.56 -9.90 2.98
CA ALA A 12 -12.77 -9.77 2.17
C ALA A 12 -12.73 -8.54 1.24
N TYR A 13 -11.55 -7.91 1.09
CA TYR A 13 -11.39 -6.63 0.39
C TYR A 13 -10.35 -6.74 -0.73
N SER A 14 -10.61 -6.01 -1.80
CA SER A 14 -9.71 -5.89 -2.93
C SER A 14 -8.85 -4.63 -2.79
N PHE A 15 -7.53 -4.80 -2.88
CA PHE A 15 -6.57 -3.71 -2.82
C PHE A 15 -5.89 -3.53 -4.16
N ILE A 16 -5.86 -2.29 -4.66
CA ILE A 16 -5.14 -1.91 -5.87
C ILE A 16 -3.90 -1.14 -5.45
N PHE A 17 -2.74 -1.60 -5.91
CA PHE A 17 -1.44 -1.05 -5.65
C PHE A 17 -0.92 -0.40 -6.91
N GLU A 18 -0.67 0.89 -6.87
CA GLU A 18 -0.03 1.65 -7.94
C GLU A 18 1.36 2.07 -7.50
N LYS A 19 2.39 1.54 -8.17
CA LYS A 19 3.77 1.92 -7.94
C LYS A 19 4.06 3.30 -8.53
N LEU A 20 4.52 4.20 -7.68
CA LEU A 20 5.00 5.52 -8.02
C LEU A 20 6.51 5.58 -7.73
N VAL A 21 7.28 6.14 -8.66
CA VAL A 21 8.71 6.38 -8.47
C VAL A 21 8.91 7.88 -8.28
N LEU A 22 9.41 8.28 -7.11
CA LEU A 22 9.68 9.67 -6.81
C LEU A 22 10.91 10.16 -7.59
N LYS A 23 11.12 11.48 -7.65
CA LYS A 23 12.32 12.07 -8.28
C LYS A 23 13.62 11.58 -7.63
N SER A 24 13.58 11.19 -6.35
CA SER A 24 14.70 10.58 -5.62
C SER A 24 15.01 9.13 -6.04
N SER A 25 14.23 8.54 -6.95
CA SER A 25 14.25 7.12 -7.31
C SER A 25 13.72 6.17 -6.23
N ASP A 26 13.19 6.70 -5.12
CA ASP A 26 12.47 5.91 -4.12
C ASP A 26 11.11 5.46 -4.67
N ALA A 27 10.77 4.21 -4.40
CA ALA A 27 9.46 3.65 -4.73
C ALA A 27 8.47 3.91 -3.59
N VAL A 28 7.28 4.39 -3.94
CA VAL A 28 6.13 4.55 -3.06
C VAL A 28 4.94 3.86 -3.72
N PHE A 29 4.08 3.23 -2.93
CA PHE A 29 2.84 2.65 -3.42
C PHE A 29 1.65 3.52 -3.03
N PHE A 30 0.86 3.97 -4.00
CA PHE A 30 -0.49 4.45 -3.75
C PHE A 30 -1.42 3.23 -3.71
N ILE A 31 -2.16 3.09 -2.61
CA ILE A 31 -3.02 1.94 -2.37
C ILE A 31 -4.46 2.44 -2.22
N SER A 32 -5.34 1.96 -3.10
CA SER A 32 -6.78 2.11 -2.98
C SER A 32 -7.43 0.77 -2.64
N ASN A 33 -8.64 0.83 -2.10
CA ASN A 33 -9.38 -0.34 -1.65
C ASN A 33 -10.89 -0.10 -1.72
N ASP A 34 -11.65 -1.19 -1.62
CA ASP A 34 -13.11 -1.19 -1.60
C ASP A 34 -13.71 -1.26 -0.18
N MET A 35 -12.89 -1.12 0.87
CA MET A 35 -13.36 -1.19 2.26
C MET A 35 -14.24 0.02 2.59
N PRO A 36 -15.46 -0.19 3.12
CA PRO A 36 -16.37 0.90 3.46
C PRO A 36 -15.75 1.88 4.46
N GLY A 37 -15.75 3.17 4.11
CA GLY A 37 -15.23 4.24 4.97
C GLY A 37 -13.71 4.30 5.07
N ALA A 38 -12.97 3.44 4.36
CA ALA A 38 -11.53 3.56 4.23
C ALA A 38 -11.18 4.50 3.06
N ARG A 39 -10.09 5.24 3.23
CA ARG A 39 -9.52 6.10 2.17
C ARG A 39 -8.34 5.38 1.53
N SER A 40 -7.95 5.83 0.34
CA SER A 40 -6.65 5.47 -0.23
C SER A 40 -5.52 6.08 0.60
N PHE A 41 -4.36 5.43 0.57
CA PHE A 41 -3.19 5.79 1.38
C PHE A 41 -1.92 5.45 0.62
N PHE A 42 -0.78 5.89 1.16
CA PHE A 42 0.53 5.56 0.58
C PHE A 42 1.28 4.59 1.48
N MET A 43 2.11 3.75 0.90
CA MET A 43 3.14 2.99 1.60
C MET A 43 4.51 3.34 1.05
N SER A 44 5.48 3.49 1.95
CA SER A 44 6.90 3.73 1.61
C SER A 44 7.80 2.75 2.34
N LYS A 45 9.00 2.55 1.81
CA LYS A 45 10.02 1.75 2.47
C LYS A 45 10.77 2.63 3.48
N ILE A 46 10.63 2.31 4.76
CA ILE A 46 11.27 2.99 5.89
C ILE A 46 12.02 1.92 6.68
N GLU A 47 13.34 2.09 6.85
CA GLU A 47 14.21 1.10 7.51
C GLU A 47 14.00 -0.32 6.97
N ASP A 48 14.06 -0.46 5.65
CA ASP A 48 13.85 -1.71 4.90
C ASP A 48 12.48 -2.38 5.06
N ARG A 49 11.50 -1.68 5.65
CA ARG A 49 10.14 -2.18 5.84
C ARG A 49 9.13 -1.30 5.14
N TRP A 50 8.22 -1.92 4.39
CA TRP A 50 7.07 -1.22 3.81
C TRP A 50 6.09 -0.84 4.92
N GLN A 51 5.82 0.44 5.07
CA GLN A 51 4.98 0.99 6.14
C GLN A 51 3.98 1.99 5.56
N ILE A 52 2.81 2.10 6.19
CA ILE A 52 1.79 3.07 5.79
C ILE A 52 2.25 4.48 6.15
N LEU A 53 2.17 5.39 5.18
CA LEU A 53 2.38 6.81 5.42
C LEU A 53 1.09 7.41 6.00
N TYR A 54 1.16 7.90 7.24
CA TYR A 54 0.10 8.59 7.98
C TYR A 54 -1.10 7.73 8.40
N HIS A 55 -1.08 7.28 9.66
CA HIS A 55 -2.12 6.42 10.24
C HIS A 55 -3.37 7.17 10.76
N ASN A 56 -3.27 8.47 11.06
CA ASN A 56 -4.29 9.21 11.82
C ASN A 56 -5.65 9.34 11.11
N LEU A 57 -5.70 9.14 9.79
CA LEU A 57 -6.93 9.23 9.00
C LEU A 57 -7.45 7.85 8.57
N LEU A 58 -6.80 6.78 9.00
CA LEU A 58 -7.09 5.42 8.56
C LEU A 58 -7.87 4.66 9.62
N SER A 59 -8.79 3.81 9.16
CA SER A 59 -9.57 2.97 10.06
C SER A 59 -8.63 2.01 10.82
N ARG A 60 -8.96 1.71 12.08
CA ARG A 60 -8.20 0.71 12.87
C ARG A 60 -8.16 -0.66 12.18
N HIS A 61 -9.15 -0.97 11.35
CA HIS A 61 -9.17 -2.21 10.61
C HIS A 61 -8.09 -2.24 9.52
N LEU A 62 -7.97 -1.15 8.75
CA LEU A 62 -6.93 -1.01 7.75
C LEU A 62 -5.52 -1.07 8.35
N LEU A 63 -5.31 -0.42 9.51
CA LEU A 63 -4.03 -0.44 10.22
C LEU A 63 -3.59 -1.84 10.65
N LYS A 64 -4.54 -2.74 10.91
CA LYS A 64 -4.23 -4.14 11.21
C LYS A 64 -3.74 -4.92 9.99
N LEU A 65 -4.07 -4.45 8.78
CA LEU A 65 -3.69 -5.09 7.52
C LEU A 65 -2.32 -4.66 6.99
N GLU A 66 -1.63 -3.76 7.69
CA GLU A 66 -0.36 -3.19 7.23
C GLU A 66 0.70 -4.25 6.92
N THR A 67 0.76 -5.31 7.72
CA THR A 67 1.72 -6.40 7.50
C THR A 67 1.39 -7.20 6.24
N GLU A 68 0.11 -7.52 5.98
CA GLU A 68 -0.29 -8.20 4.75
C GLU A 68 -0.09 -7.32 3.51
N LEU A 69 -0.34 -6.02 3.62
CA LEU A 69 -0.12 -5.05 2.55
C LEU A 69 1.38 -4.95 2.21
N ALA A 70 2.24 -4.87 3.22
CA ALA A 70 3.69 -4.89 3.06
C ALA A 70 4.17 -6.20 2.39
N ALA A 71 3.63 -7.34 2.82
CA ALA A 71 3.94 -8.63 2.23
C ALA A 71 3.48 -8.73 0.77
N ALA A 72 2.35 -8.14 0.40
CA ALA A 72 1.87 -8.10 -0.98
C ALA A 72 2.85 -7.37 -1.90
N ILE A 73 3.44 -6.26 -1.43
CA ILE A 73 4.46 -5.51 -2.16
C ILE A 73 5.74 -6.35 -2.33
N MET A 74 6.24 -6.95 -1.24
CA MET A 74 7.45 -7.79 -1.29
C MET A 74 7.29 -9.01 -2.21
N ASN A 75 6.12 -9.67 -2.18
CA ASN A 75 5.82 -10.82 -3.03
C ASN A 75 5.75 -10.47 -4.52
N LYS A 76 5.58 -9.19 -4.88
CA LYS A 76 5.70 -8.70 -6.25
C LYS A 76 7.14 -8.39 -6.67
N GLY A 77 8.10 -8.46 -5.75
CA GLY A 77 9.53 -8.25 -6.00
C GLY A 77 10.03 -6.85 -5.65
N TYR A 78 9.42 -6.17 -4.66
CA TYR A 78 9.74 -4.78 -4.27
C TYR A 78 10.23 -4.63 -2.82
#